data_AF-A0A522U4N7-F1
#
_entry.id   AF-A0A522U4N7-F1
#
_cell.length_a   1.000
_cell.length_b   1.000
_cell.length_c   1.000
_cell.angle_alpha   90.00
_cell.angle_beta   90.00
_cell.angle_gamma   90.00
#
_symmetry.space_group_name_H-M   'P 1'
#
loop_
_entity.id
_entity.type
_entity.pdbx_description
1 polymer ?
#
loop_
_entity_poly.entity_id
_entity_poly.type
_entity_poly.pdbx_seq_one_letter_code
_entity_poly.pdbx_strand_id
1 'polypeptide(L)'
;MLELLVGVVVGLLLVAGVLVMMGPSLTGMMPRLRSIHRPARVPAVFQAGHRREVVPPGLNPKTQRVLVASARLASWLRAHGHDDVSRELRHAAARMTGNEPAGLYALQTVLRKLRMLSLDDGGSQERLRSLSNELRTAVQDRFEQLELLPFRRP
;
A
#
# COMPACT_ATOMS: atom_id res chain seq x y z
N MET A 1 22.11 35.30 -30.83
CA MET A 1 22.30 33.85 -31.10
C MET A 1 22.50 33.07 -29.81
N LEU A 2 23.47 33.45 -28.95
CA LEU A 2 23.76 32.75 -27.69
C LEU A 2 22.59 32.81 -26.68
N GLU A 3 21.90 33.93 -26.56
CA GLU A 3 20.74 34.08 -25.66
C GLU A 3 19.58 33.13 -26.01
N LEU A 4 19.37 32.87 -27.30
CA LEU A 4 18.35 31.94 -27.78
C LEU A 4 18.72 30.49 -27.42
N LEU A 5 20.00 30.15 -27.53
CA LEU A 5 20.53 28.85 -27.12
C LEU A 5 20.39 28.65 -25.61
N VAL A 6 20.73 29.66 -24.82
CA VAL A 6 20.62 29.62 -23.36
C VAL A 6 19.16 29.48 -22.93
N GLY A 7 18.24 30.21 -23.56
CA GLY A 7 16.80 30.09 -23.31
C GLY A 7 16.27 28.67 -23.57
N VAL A 8 16.72 28.05 -24.68
CA VAL A 8 16.35 26.66 -25.00
C VAL A 8 16.90 25.68 -23.97
N VAL A 9 18.17 25.83 -23.56
CA VAL A 9 18.80 24.94 -22.57
C VAL A 9 18.11 25.04 -21.21
N VAL A 10 17.81 26.26 -20.75
CA VAL A 10 17.09 26.50 -19.49
C VAL A 10 15.69 25.92 -19.55
N GLY A 11 14.97 26.09 -20.66
CA GLY A 11 13.65 25.50 -20.87
C GLY A 11 13.69 23.97 -20.81
N LEU A 12 14.69 23.34 -21.43
CA LEU A 12 14.85 21.88 -21.45
C LEU A 12 15.17 21.32 -20.06
N LEU A 13 15.98 22.03 -19.27
CA LEU A 13 16.28 21.71 -17.87
C LEU A 13 15.03 21.82 -16.98
N LEU A 14 14.20 22.84 -17.18
CA LEU A 14 12.94 23.00 -16.46
C LEU A 14 11.97 21.85 -16.77
N VAL A 15 11.80 21.51 -18.05
CA VAL A 15 10.93 20.40 -18.48
C VAL A 15 11.43 19.07 -17.94
N ALA A 16 12.74 18.81 -18.02
CA ALA A 16 13.35 17.61 -17.48
C ALA A 16 13.18 17.51 -15.96
N GLY A 17 13.35 18.62 -15.23
CA GLY A 17 13.13 18.69 -13.79
C GLY A 17 11.68 18.36 -13.41
N VAL A 18 10.71 18.92 -14.13
CA VAL A 18 9.27 18.60 -13.93
C VAL A 18 8.99 17.12 -14.24
N LEU A 19 9.58 16.58 -15.31
CA LEU A 19 9.40 15.18 -15.71
C LEU A 19 9.97 14.20 -14.67
N VAL A 20 11.13 14.52 -14.09
CA VAL A 20 11.75 13.75 -13.00
C VAL A 20 10.92 13.84 -11.72
N MET A 21 10.41 15.04 -11.39
CA MET A 21 9.59 15.25 -10.21
C MET A 21 8.22 14.56 -10.30
N MET A 22 7.67 14.40 -11.51
CA MET A 22 6.43 13.64 -11.77
C MET A 22 6.61 12.12 -11.71
N GLY A 23 7.85 11.61 -11.80
CA GLY A 23 8.16 10.18 -11.69
C GLY A 23 7.42 9.28 -12.70
N PRO A 24 7.63 7.96 -12.66
CA PRO A 24 6.97 7.01 -13.58
C PRO A 24 5.46 6.80 -13.31
N SER A 25 4.84 7.58 -12.41
CA SER A 25 3.43 7.46 -12.04
C SER A 25 2.42 7.82 -13.14
N LEU A 26 2.85 8.42 -14.26
CA LEU A 26 1.97 8.77 -15.37
C LEU A 26 1.95 7.75 -16.51
N THR A 27 2.92 6.82 -16.56
CA THR A 27 3.00 5.82 -17.64
C THR A 27 1.91 4.73 -17.56
N GLY A 28 1.11 4.71 -16.49
CA GLY A 28 -0.02 3.80 -16.30
C GLY A 28 -1.40 4.36 -16.71
N MET A 29 -1.48 5.62 -17.15
CA MET A 29 -2.74 6.30 -17.46
C MET A 29 -2.94 6.51 -18.98
N MET A 30 -2.84 5.43 -19.75
CA MET A 30 -3.51 5.34 -21.06
C MET A 30 -4.75 4.44 -20.91
N PRO A 31 -5.91 4.95 -20.46
CA PRO A 31 -7.13 4.18 -20.56
C PRO A 31 -7.57 4.17 -22.02
N ARG A 32 -7.56 2.96 -22.57
CA ARG A 32 -8.17 2.58 -23.84
C ARG A 32 -9.53 3.25 -24.02
N LEU A 33 -9.58 4.19 -24.95
CA LEU A 33 -10.76 4.92 -25.41
C LEU A 33 -11.67 4.08 -26.32
N ARG A 34 -11.86 2.79 -26.01
CA ARG A 34 -12.57 1.87 -26.91
C ARG A 34 -13.41 0.84 -26.15
N SER A 35 -14.53 1.30 -25.59
CA SER A 35 -15.75 0.47 -25.49
C SER A 35 -16.96 1.34 -25.17
N ILE A 36 -17.44 2.02 -26.20
CA ILE A 36 -18.83 2.46 -26.32
C ILE A 36 -19.70 1.22 -26.55
N HIS A 37 -20.74 1.06 -25.72
CA HIS A 37 -22.03 0.39 -25.92
C HIS A 37 -22.44 -0.58 -24.79
N ARG A 38 -23.25 -0.07 -23.85
CA ARG A 38 -24.64 -0.53 -23.64
C ARG A 38 -25.34 0.30 -22.55
N PRO A 39 -26.54 0.85 -22.82
CA PRO A 39 -27.40 1.43 -21.79
C PRO A 39 -28.48 0.41 -21.37
N ALA A 40 -28.68 0.19 -20.07
CA ALA A 40 -29.95 -0.30 -19.53
C ALA A 40 -30.03 -0.10 -18.00
N ARG A 41 -31.02 0.72 -17.57
CA ARG A 41 -31.96 0.60 -16.42
C ARG A 41 -31.53 -0.33 -15.28
N VAL A 42 -31.54 0.00 -13.97
CA VAL A 42 -32.60 0.55 -13.08
C VAL A 42 -31.91 1.00 -11.75
N PRO A 43 -32.44 1.93 -10.92
CA PRO A 43 -31.75 2.38 -9.70
C PRO A 43 -32.07 1.47 -8.51
N ALA A 44 -31.08 0.71 -8.03
CA ALA A 44 -31.16 0.05 -6.74
C ALA A 44 -30.61 1.01 -5.66
N VAL A 45 -31.52 1.80 -5.09
CA VAL A 45 -31.37 2.37 -3.75
C VAL A 45 -31.27 1.17 -2.80
N PHE A 46 -30.25 1.14 -1.92
CA PHE A 46 -29.87 0.02 -1.03
C PHE A 46 -28.94 -1.05 -1.61
N GLN A 47 -27.65 -0.76 -1.67
CA GLN A 47 -26.62 -1.72 -1.24
C GLN A 47 -25.47 -0.95 -0.59
N ALA A 48 -25.35 -1.10 0.73
CA ALA A 48 -24.19 -0.64 1.49
C ALA A 48 -22.93 -1.29 0.90
N GLY A 49 -21.99 -0.46 0.44
CA GLY A 49 -20.81 -0.87 -0.31
C GLY A 49 -19.83 -1.72 0.50
N HIS A 50 -20.08 -3.02 0.60
CA HIS A 50 -19.00 -4.00 0.76
C HIS A 50 -18.47 -4.33 -0.63
N ARG A 51 -17.52 -3.50 -1.08
CA ARG A 51 -16.72 -3.73 -2.27
C ARG A 51 -15.94 -5.03 -2.06
N ARG A 52 -16.52 -6.14 -2.50
CA ARG A 52 -15.87 -7.44 -2.61
C ARG A 52 -14.78 -7.28 -3.66
N GLU A 53 -13.56 -6.98 -3.21
CA GLU A 53 -12.37 -6.95 -4.04
C GLU A 53 -12.26 -8.30 -4.75
N VAL A 54 -12.36 -8.27 -6.08
CA VAL A 54 -12.31 -9.46 -6.93
C VAL A 54 -10.91 -10.06 -6.79
N VAL A 55 -10.89 -11.25 -6.20
CA VAL A 55 -9.75 -11.97 -5.66
C VAL A 55 -8.97 -12.66 -6.78
N PRO A 56 -7.63 -12.58 -6.83
CA PRO A 56 -6.82 -13.52 -7.60
C PRO A 56 -7.02 -14.93 -6.99
N PRO A 57 -7.56 -15.91 -7.74
CA PRO A 57 -7.76 -17.26 -7.24
C PRO A 57 -6.37 -17.92 -7.13
N GLY A 58 -5.81 -18.01 -5.93
CA GLY A 58 -4.52 -18.66 -5.72
C GLY A 58 -3.79 -18.31 -4.43
N LEU A 59 -4.18 -17.24 -3.74
CA LEU A 59 -3.54 -16.83 -2.49
C LEU A 59 -4.18 -17.51 -1.27
N ASN A 60 -3.36 -17.96 -0.31
CA ASN A 60 -3.86 -18.54 0.93
C ASN A 60 -4.70 -17.49 1.71
N PRO A 61 -5.85 -17.88 2.32
CA PRO A 61 -6.73 -16.94 3.01
C PRO A 61 -6.05 -16.20 4.18
N LYS A 62 -5.07 -16.82 4.87
CA LYS A 62 -4.31 -16.12 5.92
C LYS A 62 -3.31 -15.12 5.35
N THR A 63 -2.64 -15.45 4.25
CA THR A 63 -1.80 -14.51 3.50
C THR A 63 -2.63 -13.31 3.03
N GLN A 64 -3.85 -13.56 2.53
CA GLN A 64 -4.77 -12.50 2.13
C GLN A 64 -5.15 -11.60 3.30
N ARG A 65 -5.43 -12.16 4.48
CA ARG A 65 -5.70 -11.37 5.69
C ARG A 65 -4.55 -10.44 6.04
N VAL A 66 -3.30 -10.92 5.97
CA VAL A 66 -2.11 -10.09 6.19
C VAL A 66 -2.05 -8.96 5.16
N LEU A 67 -2.25 -9.27 3.88
CA LEU A 67 -2.23 -8.26 2.82
C LEU A 67 -3.30 -7.18 3.03
N VAL A 68 -4.54 -7.57 3.34
CA VAL A 68 -5.64 -6.63 3.59
C VAL A 68 -5.37 -5.77 4.82
N ALA A 69 -4.92 -6.36 5.93
CA ALA A 69 -4.58 -5.61 7.14
C ALA A 69 -3.41 -4.64 6.88
N SER A 70 -2.40 -5.07 6.13
CA SER A 70 -1.25 -4.24 5.77
C SER A 70 -1.66 -3.08 4.85
N ALA A 71 -2.56 -3.32 3.88
CA ALA A 71 -3.07 -2.30 2.98
C ALA A 71 -3.91 -1.25 3.74
N ARG A 72 -4.75 -1.70 4.68
CA ARG A 72 -5.54 -0.82 5.54
C ARG A 72 -4.64 0.08 6.40
N LEU A 73 -3.64 -0.50 7.06
CA LEU A 73 -2.68 0.26 7.85
C LEU A 73 -1.85 1.21 6.98
N ALA A 74 -1.37 0.77 5.81
CA ALA A 74 -0.61 1.62 4.89
C ALA A 74 -1.44 2.81 4.38
N SER A 75 -2.72 2.57 4.06
CA SER A 75 -3.65 3.62 3.63
C SER A 75 -3.86 4.64 4.74
N TRP A 76 -4.07 4.17 5.97
CA TRP A 76 -4.25 5.04 7.12
C TRP A 76 -2.98 5.87 7.41
N LEU A 77 -1.81 5.25 7.42
CA LEU A 77 -0.52 5.93 7.63
C LEU A 77 -0.28 7.01 6.57
N ARG A 78 -0.57 6.73 5.31
CA ARG A 78 -0.47 7.71 4.22
C ARG A 78 -1.40 8.90 4.44
N ALA A 79 -2.64 8.65 4.89
CA ALA A 79 -3.59 9.71 5.16
C ALA A 79 -3.16 10.63 6.32
N HIS A 80 -2.27 10.16 7.20
CA HIS A 80 -1.74 10.90 8.35
C HIS A 80 -0.29 11.38 8.14
N GLY A 81 0.19 11.44 6.89
CA GLY A 81 1.50 12.00 6.55
C GLY A 81 2.70 11.06 6.77
N HIS A 82 2.48 9.79 7.12
CA HIS A 82 3.54 8.79 7.27
C HIS A 82 3.79 8.01 5.97
N ASP A 83 4.12 8.73 4.90
CA ASP A 83 4.32 8.15 3.57
C ASP A 83 5.49 7.15 3.50
N ASP A 84 6.58 7.40 4.22
CA ASP A 84 7.74 6.51 4.25
C ASP A 84 7.37 5.14 4.85
N VAL A 85 6.70 5.15 6.01
CA VAL A 85 6.27 3.93 6.68
C VAL A 85 5.18 3.22 5.87
N SER A 86 4.27 3.97 5.25
CA SER A 86 3.27 3.42 4.32
C SER A 86 3.92 2.71 3.13
N ARG A 87 4.96 3.31 2.54
CA ARG A 87 5.72 2.75 1.42
C ARG A 87 6.49 1.49 1.85
N GLU A 88 7.18 1.54 2.99
CA GLU A 88 7.86 0.36 3.55
C GLU A 88 6.88 -0.80 3.78
N LEU A 89 5.70 -0.50 4.33
CA LEU A 89 4.67 -1.51 4.61
C LEU A 89 4.15 -2.17 3.32
N ARG A 90 3.90 -1.36 2.28
CA ARG A 90 3.48 -1.86 0.95
C ARG A 90 4.57 -2.69 0.29
N HIS A 91 5.83 -2.27 0.37
CA HIS A 91 6.95 -3.07 -0.16
C HIS A 91 7.13 -4.39 0.57
N ALA A 92 6.97 -4.41 1.90
CA ALA A 92 7.00 -5.64 2.68
C ALA A 92 5.84 -6.58 2.30
N ALA A 93 4.63 -6.05 2.14
CA ALA A 93 3.46 -6.80 1.71
C ALA A 93 3.61 -7.36 0.28
N ALA A 94 4.17 -6.58 -0.66
CA ALA A 94 4.40 -7.01 -2.03
C ALA A 94 5.31 -8.25 -2.11
N ARG A 95 6.33 -8.34 -1.22
CA ARG A 95 7.23 -9.51 -1.15
C ARG A 95 6.51 -10.80 -0.80
N MET A 96 5.35 -10.74 -0.14
CA MET A 96 4.61 -11.93 0.26
C MET A 96 4.12 -12.77 -0.94
N THR A 97 3.99 -12.16 -2.12
CA THR A 97 3.57 -12.86 -3.34
C THR A 97 4.67 -13.73 -3.96
N GLY A 98 5.95 -13.38 -3.75
CA GLY A 98 7.09 -14.13 -4.28
C GLY A 98 7.84 -14.94 -3.23
N ASN A 99 8.04 -14.37 -2.04
CA ASN A 99 8.66 -15.04 -0.91
C ASN A 99 7.92 -14.64 0.37
N GLU A 100 6.95 -15.46 0.73
CA GLU A 100 6.09 -15.23 1.87
C GLU A 100 6.85 -15.10 3.20
N PRO A 101 7.78 -16.01 3.58
CA PRO A 101 8.60 -15.85 4.79
C PRO A 101 9.33 -14.50 4.84
N ALA A 102 9.99 -14.11 3.75
CA ALA A 102 10.73 -12.85 3.69
C ALA A 102 9.82 -11.62 3.83
N GLY A 103 8.62 -11.68 3.24
CA GLY A 103 7.60 -10.65 3.39
C GLY A 103 7.11 -10.51 4.83
N LEU A 104 6.87 -11.63 5.51
CA LEU A 104 6.44 -11.64 6.91
C LEU A 104 7.50 -11.08 7.86
N TYR A 105 8.78 -11.41 7.68
CA TYR A 105 9.87 -10.81 8.47
C TYR A 105 10.04 -9.31 8.20
N ALA A 106 9.86 -8.88 6.95
CA ALA A 106 9.87 -7.47 6.61
C ALA A 106 8.72 -6.72 7.32
N LEU A 107 7.50 -7.29 7.31
CA LEU A 107 6.34 -6.72 8.02
C LEU A 107 6.58 -6.62 9.54
N GLN A 108 7.20 -7.62 10.17
CA GLN A 108 7.57 -7.53 11.58
C GLN A 108 8.54 -6.37 11.85
N THR A 109 9.49 -6.14 10.96
CA THR A 109 10.45 -5.04 11.10
C THR A 109 9.74 -3.68 11.03
N VAL A 110 8.80 -3.52 10.11
CA VAL A 110 7.98 -2.30 10.01
C VAL A 110 7.07 -2.14 11.24
N LEU A 111 6.47 -3.21 11.73
CA LEU A 111 5.65 -3.19 12.97
C LEU A 111 6.45 -2.78 14.21
N ARG A 112 7.73 -3.16 14.29
CA ARG A 112 8.62 -2.68 15.37
C ARG A 112 8.88 -1.17 15.27
N LYS A 113 9.09 -0.65 14.05
CA LYS A 113 9.23 0.79 13.80
C LYS A 113 7.96 1.56 14.17
N LEU A 114 6.79 1.04 13.80
CA LEU A 114 5.49 1.63 14.11
C LEU A 114 5.24 1.77 15.61
N ARG A 115 5.76 0.86 16.44
CA ARG A 115 5.64 0.95 17.91
C ARG A 115 6.36 2.18 18.49
N MET A 116 7.38 2.68 17.80
CA MET A 116 8.15 3.86 18.21
C MET A 116 7.52 5.16 17.72
N LEU A 117 6.52 5.10 16.84
CA LEU A 117 5.78 6.28 16.41
C LEU A 117 4.81 6.70 17.53
N SER A 118 4.95 7.95 17.97
CA SER A 118 4.00 8.62 18.85
C SER A 118 3.25 9.66 18.04
N LEU A 119 1.93 9.66 18.15
CA LEU A 119 1.06 10.68 17.61
C LEU A 119 0.60 11.60 18.74
N ASP A 120 0.53 12.90 18.45
CA ASP A 120 0.11 13.90 19.44
C ASP A 120 -1.40 13.83 19.73
N ASP A 121 -2.19 13.32 18.79
CA ASP A 121 -3.62 13.10 18.95
C ASP A 121 -3.94 11.70 19.51
N GLY A 122 -4.60 11.67 20.67
CA GLY A 122 -4.99 10.45 21.36
C GLY A 122 -5.95 9.56 20.55
N GLY A 123 -6.84 10.16 19.75
CA GLY A 123 -7.77 9.41 18.90
C GLY A 123 -7.04 8.69 17.75
N SER A 124 -6.15 9.41 17.08
CA SER A 124 -5.27 8.86 16.05
C SER A 124 -4.33 7.79 16.60
N GLN A 125 -3.81 7.97 17.82
CA GLN A 125 -2.95 6.99 18.49
C GLN A 125 -3.69 5.68 18.79
N GLU A 126 -4.94 5.74 19.27
CA GLU A 126 -5.75 4.54 19.50
C GLU A 126 -6.08 3.83 18.19
N ARG A 127 -6.39 4.60 17.13
CA ARG A 127 -6.66 4.02 15.82
C ARG A 127 -5.43 3.33 15.22
N LEU A 128 -4.25 3.94 15.35
CA LEU A 128 -2.98 3.34 14.95
C LEU A 128 -2.72 2.03 15.71
N ARG A 129 -2.91 2.03 17.03
CA ARG A 129 -2.76 0.83 17.86
C ARG A 129 -3.68 -0.29 17.41
N SER A 130 -4.97 0.00 17.21
CA SER A 130 -5.96 -0.95 16.71
C SER A 130 -5.53 -1.59 15.38
N LEU A 131 -5.16 -0.78 14.38
CA LEU A 131 -4.72 -1.26 13.06
C LEU A 131 -3.40 -2.04 13.13
N SER A 132 -2.47 -1.58 13.96
CA SER A 132 -1.18 -2.26 14.15
C SER A 132 -1.34 -3.63 14.83
N ASN A 133 -2.30 -3.75 15.76
CA ASN A 133 -2.62 -5.01 16.42
C ASN A 133 -3.34 -5.98 15.47
N GLU A 134 -4.28 -5.49 14.66
CA GLU A 134 -4.92 -6.30 13.60
C GLU A 134 -3.88 -6.92 12.66
N LEU A 135 -2.92 -6.11 12.18
CA LEU A 135 -1.84 -6.60 11.34
C LEU A 135 -0.91 -7.56 12.10
N ARG A 136 -0.56 -7.26 13.35
CA ARG A 136 0.31 -8.13 14.17
C ARG A 136 -0.32 -9.52 14.35
N THR A 137 -1.60 -9.61 14.68
CA THR A 137 -2.30 -10.88 14.83
C THR A 137 -2.33 -11.65 13.51
N ALA A 138 -2.67 -11.00 12.39
CA ALA A 138 -2.67 -11.67 11.10
C ALA A 138 -1.27 -12.21 10.71
N VAL A 139 -0.22 -11.44 10.99
CA VAL A 139 1.17 -11.85 10.74
C VAL A 139 1.55 -13.03 11.61
N GLN A 140 1.25 -12.99 12.91
CA GLN A 140 1.54 -14.07 13.86
C GLN A 140 0.83 -15.37 13.47
N ASP A 141 -0.47 -15.29 13.16
CA ASP A 141 -1.27 -16.41 12.68
C ASP A 141 -0.70 -17.08 11.43
N ARG A 142 -0.01 -16.31 10.58
CA ARG A 142 0.61 -16.81 9.37
C ARG A 142 2.01 -17.38 9.61
N PHE A 143 2.78 -16.76 10.50
CA PHE A 143 4.04 -17.34 10.98
C PHE A 143 3.85 -18.72 11.59
N GLU A 144 2.82 -18.88 12.43
CA GLU A 144 2.46 -20.16 13.04
C GLU A 144 2.16 -21.24 12.00
N GLN A 145 1.40 -20.89 10.96
CA GLN A 145 1.07 -21.83 9.89
C GLN A 145 2.24 -22.25 9.03
N LEU A 146 3.22 -21.37 8.85
CA LEU A 146 4.40 -21.66 8.05
C LEU A 146 5.49 -22.34 8.89
N GLU A 147 5.23 -22.60 10.18
CA GLU A 147 6.20 -23.10 11.15
C GLU A 147 7.48 -22.25 11.20
N LEU A 148 7.39 -20.99 10.74
CA LEU A 148 8.51 -20.04 10.68
C LEU A 148 8.83 -19.43 12.05
N LEU A 149 8.26 -19.99 13.12
CA LEU A 149 8.55 -19.60 14.49
C LEU A 149 9.79 -20.34 15.00
N PRO A 150 10.83 -19.63 15.44
CA PRO A 150 11.69 -20.11 16.51
C PRO A 150 11.11 -19.64 17.86
N PHE A 151 9.80 -19.78 18.13
CA PHE A 151 9.19 -19.24 19.36
C PHE A 151 8.00 -20.06 19.86
N ARG A 152 8.28 -21.24 20.39
CA ARG A 152 7.67 -21.64 21.65
C ARG A 152 8.66 -21.18 22.73
N ARG A 153 8.38 -20.09 23.44
CA ARG A 153 9.02 -19.92 24.75
C ARG A 153 8.30 -20.87 25.72
N PRO A 154 9.03 -21.64 26.56
CA PRO A 154 8.42 -22.41 27.65
C PRO A 154 7.68 -21.49 28.63
#